data_AF-A0A6S7EY07-F1
#
_entry.id   AF-A0A6S7EY07-F1
#
_cell.length_a   1.000
_cell.length_b   1.000
_cell.length_c   1.000
_cell.angle_alpha   90.00
_cell.angle_beta   90.00
_cell.angle_gamma   90.00
#
_symmetry.space_group_name_H-M   'P 1'
#
loop_
_entity.id
_entity.type
_entity.pdbx_description
1 polymer ?
#
loop_
_entity_poly.entity_id
_entity_poly.type
_entity_poly.pdbx_seq_one_letter_code
_entity_poly.pdbx_strand_id
1 'polypeptide(L)' 'MADFVEWPWPGGPCPVPPKQKVEVRYAAGSNTGAAGLFDWRHTTRNWAVLRYRVLADTDKKEM' A
#
# COMPACT_ATOMS: atom_id res chain seq x y z
N MET A 1 5.61 -11.79 -11.25
CA MET A 1 4.56 -12.02 -10.22
C MET A 1 4.82 -10.97 -9.15
N ALA A 2 3.87 -10.08 -8.84
CA ALA A 2 4.16 -9.04 -7.84
C ALA A 2 3.99 -9.66 -6.43
N ASP A 3 5.08 -9.80 -5.69
CA ASP A 3 5.08 -10.33 -4.34
C ASP A 3 4.42 -9.33 -3.38
N PHE A 4 3.46 -9.80 -2.57
CA PHE A 4 3.04 -9.05 -1.39
C PHE A 4 4.22 -9.11 -0.41
N VAL A 5 4.58 -7.98 0.22
CA VAL A 5 5.47 -8.06 1.38
C VAL A 5 4.67 -8.80 2.45
N GLU A 6 5.03 -10.07 2.69
CA GLU A 6 4.21 -11.04 3.43
C GLU A 6 4.20 -10.83 4.96
N TRP A 7 4.78 -9.72 5.43
CA TRP A 7 4.87 -9.39 6.84
C TRP A 7 3.81 -8.39 7.26
N PRO A 8 3.17 -8.53 8.45
CA PRO A 8 2.33 -7.47 8.96
C PRO A 8 3.14 -6.18 9.06
N TRP A 9 2.71 -5.14 8.35
CA TRP A 9 3.33 -3.82 8.42
C TRP A 9 3.21 -3.32 9.86
N PRO A 10 4.32 -3.07 10.58
CA PRO A 10 4.29 -2.78 12.00
C PRO A 10 3.76 -1.37 12.34
N GLY A 11 3.39 -0.59 11.32
CA GLY A 11 3.10 0.83 11.45
C GLY A 11 4.39 1.67 11.34
N GLY A 12 4.30 2.83 10.70
CA GLY A 12 5.47 3.70 10.53
C GLY A 12 5.35 4.69 9.37
N PRO A 13 6.47 5.36 9.01
CA PRO A 13 6.52 6.18 7.80
C PRO A 13 6.29 5.32 6.56
N CYS A 14 5.58 5.88 5.57
CA CYS A 14 5.30 5.18 4.32
C CYS A 14 6.62 4.71 3.65
N PRO A 15 6.79 3.39 3.38
CA PRO A 15 8.03 2.83 2.84
C PRO A 15 8.23 3.10 1.35
N VAL A 16 7.17 3.54 0.67
CA VAL A 16 7.13 3.76 -0.78
C VAL A 16 6.83 5.23 -1.11
N PRO A 17 7.17 5.69 -2.33
CA PRO A 17 6.84 7.05 -2.75
C PRO A 17 5.33 7.33 -2.65
N PRO A 18 4.91 8.55 -2.25
CA PRO A 18 3.48 8.85 -2.06
C PRO A 18 2.64 8.71 -3.32
N LYS A 19 3.24 8.83 -4.52
CA LYS A 19 2.59 8.63 -5.81
C LYS A 19 2.58 7.16 -6.27
N GLN A 20 3.32 6.27 -5.60
CA GLN A 20 3.38 4.87 -5.95
C GLN A 20 2.01 4.22 -5.76
N LYS A 21 1.50 3.55 -6.80
CA LYS A 21 0.27 2.78 -6.68
C LYS A 21 0.54 1.50 -5.89
N VAL A 22 -0.22 1.30 -4.83
CA VAL A 22 -0.14 0.12 -3.98
C VAL A 22 -1.52 -0.47 -3.75
N GLU A 23 -1.57 -1.77 -3.55
CA GLU A 23 -2.71 -2.48 -2.99
C GLU A 23 -2.43 -2.72 -1.51
N VAL A 24 -3.30 -2.21 -0.65
CA VAL A 24 -3.19 -2.34 0.81
C VAL A 24 -4.31 -3.24 1.31
N ARG A 25 -4.00 -4.04 2.32
CA ARG A 25 -4.93 -4.93 2.99
C ARG A 25 -5.11 -4.49 4.44
N TYR A 26 -6.37 -4.33 4.81
CA TYR A 26 -6.86 -3.96 6.14
C TYR A 26 -7.62 -5.15 6.75
N ALA A 27 -8.03 -5.03 8.01
CA ALA A 27 -8.91 -6.01 8.64
C ALA A 27 -10.28 -6.11 7.94
N ALA A 28 -10.81 -4.98 7.44
CA ALA A 28 -12.12 -4.91 6.79
C ALA A 28 -12.13 -5.30 5.31
N GLY A 29 -10.96 -5.49 4.67
CA GLY A 29 -10.86 -5.75 3.23
C GLY A 29 -9.56 -5.26 2.62
N SER A 30 -9.52 -5.06 1.30
CA SER A 30 -8.40 -4.45 0.59
C SER A 30 -8.83 -3.20 -0.16
N ASN A 31 -7.87 -2.31 -0.43
CA ASN A 31 -8.07 -1.13 -1.25
C ASN A 31 -6.82 -0.86 -2.09
N THR A 32 -6.97 -0.21 -3.23
CA THR A 32 -5.88 0.08 -4.17
C THR A 32 -5.84 1.56 -4.49
N GLY A 33 -4.67 2.18 -4.38
CA GLY A 33 -4.53 3.62 -4.53
C GLY A 33 -3.09 4.10 -4.40
N ALA A 34 -2.90 5.41 -4.49
CA ALA A 34 -1.62 6.03 -4.22
C ALA A 34 -1.21 5.82 -2.75
N ALA A 35 0.02 5.44 -2.50
CA ALA A 35 0.52 5.16 -1.16
C ALA A 35 0.28 6.31 -0.19
N GLY A 36 0.39 7.56 -0.63
CA GLY A 36 0.14 8.74 0.22
C GLY A 36 -1.29 8.86 0.77
N LEU A 37 -2.25 8.07 0.27
CA LEU A 37 -3.65 8.09 0.72
C LEU A 37 -3.93 7.16 1.90
N PHE A 38 -2.98 6.30 2.26
CA PHE A 38 -3.20 5.24 3.24
C PHE A 38 -2.56 5.56 4.60
N ASP A 39 -3.16 5.04 5.67
CA ASP A 39 -2.70 5.25 7.04
C ASP A 39 -1.60 4.24 7.41
N TRP A 40 -0.38 4.53 6.94
CA TRP A 40 0.81 3.73 7.24
C TRP A 40 1.24 3.78 8.69
N ARG A 41 0.88 4.85 9.40
CA ARG A 41 1.25 5.08 10.81
C ARG A 41 0.29 4.41 11.80
N HIS A 42 -0.76 3.75 11.32
CA HIS A 42 -1.80 3.15 12.17
C HIS A 42 -2.43 4.17 13.12
N THR A 43 -2.56 5.43 12.69
CA THR A 43 -3.28 6.45 13.46
C THR A 43 -4.76 6.11 13.61
N THR A 44 -5.32 5.34 12.66
CA THR A 44 -6.73 4.96 12.63
C THR A 44 -6.86 3.44 12.63
N ARG A 45 -7.37 2.85 13.73
CA ARG A 45 -7.47 1.39 13.92
C ARG A 45 -8.18 0.65 12.78
N ASN A 46 -9.22 1.23 12.20
CA ASN A 46 -10.01 0.56 11.15
C ASN A 46 -9.35 0.60 9.76
N TRP A 47 -8.38 1.49 9.57
CA TRP A 47 -7.68 1.72 8.30
C TRP A 47 -6.17 1.48 8.45
N ALA A 48 -5.76 0.77 9.51
CA ALA A 48 -4.38 0.41 9.74
C ALA A 48 -3.93 -0.57 8.67
N VAL A 49 -2.98 -0.16 7.83
CA VAL A 49 -2.41 -0.99 6.77
C VAL A 49 -1.76 -2.22 7.41
N LEU A 50 -2.33 -3.40 7.20
CA LEU A 50 -1.78 -4.66 7.72
C LEU A 50 -0.77 -5.25 6.75
N ARG A 51 -1.04 -5.19 5.45
CA ARG A 51 -0.12 -5.64 4.40
C ARG A 51 -0.24 -4.71 3.21
N TYR A 52 0.80 -4.66 2.40
CA TYR A 52 0.76 -3.90 1.16
C TYR A 52 1.52 -4.64 0.05
N ARG A 53 1.17 -4.30 -1.17
CA ARG A 53 1.81 -4.75 -2.40
C ARG A 53 2.05 -3.55 -3.28
N VAL A 54 3.29 -3.40 -3.72
CA VAL A 54 3.62 -2.39 -4.72
C VAL A 54 3.11 -2.89 -6.06
N LEU A 55 2.19 -2.14 -6.66
CA LEU A 55 1.77 -2.40 -8.02
C LEU A 55 2.79 -1.70 -8.92
N ALA A 56 3.33 -2.43 -9.90
CA ALA A 56 4.12 -1.80 -10.95
C ALA A 56 3.26 -0.69 -11.55
N ASP A 57 3.82 0.52 -11.63
CA ASP A 57 3.18 1.58 -12.38
C ASP A 57 3.11 1.06 -13.81
N THR A 58 1.90 0.78 -14.30
CA THR A 58 1.68 0.56 -15.72
C THR A 58 1.80 1.90 -16.40
N ASP A 59 2.99 2.51 -16.34
CA ASP A 59 3.44 3.41 -17.38
C ASP A 59 3.51 2.54 -18.62
N LYS A 60 2.38 2.48 -19.33
CA LYS A 60 2.39 2.18 -20.75
C LYS A 60 3.24 3.26 -21.39
N LYS A 61 4.54 3.04 -21.38
CA LYS A 61 5.47 3.60 -22.35
C LYS A 61 5.17 2.95 -23.69
N GLU A 62 4.07 3.35 -24.31
CA GLU A 62 3.88 3.25 -25.75
C GLU A 62 3.75 4.69 -26.25
N MET A 63 4.92 5.31 -26.42
CA MET A 63 5.13 6.46 -27.30
C MET A 63 4.96 6.01 -28.75
#